data_AF-A0A834D5Z1-F1
#
_entry.id   AF-A0A834D5Z1-F1
#
_cell.length_a   1.000
_cell.length_b   1.000
_cell.length_c   1.000
_cell.angle_alpha   90.00
_cell.angle_beta   90.00
_cell.angle_gamma   90.00
#
_symmetry.space_group_name_H-M   'P 1'
#
loop_
_entity.id
_entity.type
_entity.pdbx_description
1 polymer ?
#
loop_
_entity_poly.entity_id
_entity_poly.type
_entity_poly.pdbx_seq_one_letter_code
_entity_poly.pdbx_strand_id
1 'polypeptide(L)'
;MIGVKDFSSISAAALEDSRRSLSARVPALSSRIVQDLSESCFSYLRSALEVPRLYRRTNKEVPTTASSYVDSALRPFHQLQSGHQDKLKPAVVRQWLEGALSESTHKYYETVSDVLHSVKKMEESLKRLKQARKTNPANPSGSSSGGGGMSDDDKIRLQLALDVEYLGEQIQKMGLQTKDIKSFPALAQLVAAATDQATAEQQP
;
A
#
# COMPACT_ATOMS: atom_id res chain seq x y z
N MET A 1 -34.08 -53.00 -31.34
CA MET A 1 -33.32 -51.76 -31.58
C MET A 1 -33.84 -50.72 -30.59
N ILE A 2 -33.22 -50.60 -29.42
CA ILE A 2 -33.63 -49.64 -28.39
C ILE A 2 -33.00 -48.31 -28.78
N GLY A 3 -33.70 -47.54 -29.61
CA GLY A 3 -33.28 -46.18 -29.95
C GLY A 3 -33.31 -45.33 -28.69
N VAL A 4 -32.20 -44.67 -28.38
CA VAL A 4 -32.15 -43.65 -27.32
C VAL A 4 -33.06 -42.50 -27.74
N LYS A 5 -34.34 -42.56 -27.33
CA LYS A 5 -35.38 -41.60 -27.72
C LYS A 5 -35.15 -40.19 -27.14
N ASP A 6 -34.13 -40.00 -26.30
CA ASP A 6 -33.93 -38.81 -25.48
C ASP A 6 -32.50 -38.25 -25.51
N PHE A 7 -31.76 -38.47 -26.61
CA PHE A 7 -30.38 -37.98 -26.75
C PHE A 7 -30.27 -36.46 -26.56
N SER A 8 -31.28 -35.69 -26.98
CA SER A 8 -31.38 -34.24 -26.74
C SER A 8 -31.45 -33.90 -25.25
N SER A 9 -32.21 -34.67 -24.46
CA SER A 9 -32.39 -34.45 -23.03
C SER A 9 -31.15 -34.86 -22.23
N ILE A 10 -30.50 -35.95 -22.63
CA ILE A 10 -29.24 -36.41 -22.01
C ILE A 10 -28.10 -35.43 -22.31
N SER A 11 -27.99 -34.96 -23.56
CA SER A 11 -26.96 -33.97 -23.94
C SER A 11 -27.19 -32.62 -23.26
N ALA A 12 -28.44 -32.16 -23.14
CA ALA A 12 -28.77 -30.95 -22.38
C ALA A 12 -28.41 -31.08 -20.89
N ALA A 13 -28.71 -32.22 -20.27
CA ALA A 13 -28.35 -32.49 -18.87
C ALA A 13 -26.83 -32.54 -18.65
N ALA A 14 -26.10 -33.22 -19.55
CA ALA A 14 -24.63 -33.29 -19.48
C ALA A 14 -23.96 -31.92 -19.68
N LEU A 15 -24.49 -31.09 -20.59
CA LEU A 15 -24.00 -29.74 -20.80
C LEU A 15 -24.26 -28.84 -19.59
N GLU A 16 -25.45 -28.94 -18.99
CA GLU A 16 -25.79 -28.21 -17.77
C GLU A 16 -24.91 -28.62 -16.59
N ASP A 17 -24.62 -29.92 -16.43
CA ASP A 17 -23.72 -30.43 -15.39
C ASP A 17 -22.28 -29.95 -15.59
N SER A 18 -21.80 -29.96 -16.84
CA SER A 18 -20.50 -29.41 -17.22
C SER A 18 -20.42 -27.91 -16.94
N ARG A 19 -21.48 -27.15 -17.28
CA ARG A 19 -21.60 -25.71 -17.00
C ARG A 19 -21.54 -25.43 -15.51
N ARG A 20 -22.26 -26.21 -14.69
CA ARG A 20 -22.24 -26.10 -13.22
C ARG A 20 -20.86 -26.40 -12.67
N SER A 21 -20.24 -27.48 -13.11
CA SER A 21 -18.90 -27.90 -12.69
C SER A 21 -17.86 -26.83 -13.00
N LEU A 22 -17.90 -26.23 -14.19
CA LEU A 22 -16.99 -25.13 -14.55
C LEU A 22 -17.29 -23.85 -13.77
N SER A 23 -18.57 -23.49 -13.63
CA SER A 23 -18.99 -22.30 -12.87
C SER A 23 -18.60 -22.39 -11.40
N ALA A 24 -18.64 -23.58 -10.80
CA ALA A 24 -18.22 -23.82 -9.43
C ALA A 24 -16.71 -23.59 -9.19
N ARG A 25 -15.89 -23.59 -10.26
CA ARG A 25 -14.45 -23.29 -10.17
C ARG A 25 -14.13 -21.80 -10.25
N VAL A 26 -15.04 -20.98 -10.78
CA VAL A 26 -14.84 -19.53 -10.96
C VAL A 26 -14.49 -18.81 -9.65
N PRO A 27 -15.14 -19.07 -8.50
CA PRO A 27 -14.77 -18.43 -7.24
C PRO A 27 -13.35 -18.77 -6.79
N ALA A 28 -12.93 -20.03 -6.93
CA ALA A 28 -11.59 -20.47 -6.54
C ALA A 28 -10.50 -19.81 -7.43
N LEU A 29 -10.75 -19.73 -8.74
CA LEU A 29 -9.86 -19.03 -9.67
C LEU A 29 -9.79 -17.53 -9.38
N SER A 30 -10.93 -16.90 -9.12
CA SER A 30 -11.01 -15.48 -8.74
C SER A 30 -10.22 -15.19 -7.47
N SER A 31 -10.39 -16.03 -6.45
CA SER A 31 -9.64 -15.92 -5.18
C SER A 31 -8.14 -16.04 -5.41
N ARG A 32 -7.70 -16.99 -6.25
CA ARG A 32 -6.29 -17.15 -6.57
C ARG A 32 -5.70 -15.96 -7.31
N ILE A 33 -6.44 -15.39 -8.28
CA ILE A 33 -6.01 -14.18 -9.00
C ILE A 33 -5.88 -13.00 -8.05
N VAL A 34 -6.85 -12.81 -7.15
CA VAL A 34 -6.81 -11.75 -6.13
C VAL A 34 -5.58 -11.91 -5.24
N GLN A 35 -5.31 -13.13 -4.77
CA GLN A 35 -4.15 -13.43 -3.94
C GLN A 35 -2.83 -13.15 -4.67
N ASP A 36 -2.66 -13.65 -5.89
CA ASP A 36 -1.42 -13.48 -6.66
C ASP A 36 -1.16 -11.99 -6.97
N LEU A 37 -2.21 -11.22 -7.30
CA LEU A 37 -2.12 -9.77 -7.51
C LEU A 37 -1.77 -9.01 -6.22
N SER A 38 -2.43 -9.38 -5.12
CA SER A 38 -2.19 -8.82 -3.78
C SER A 38 -0.75 -9.03 -3.33
N GLU A 39 -0.23 -10.25 -3.49
CA GLU A 39 1.15 -10.61 -3.15
C GLU A 39 2.16 -9.88 -4.05
N SER A 40 1.90 -9.82 -5.36
CA SER A 40 2.75 -9.09 -6.31
C SER A 40 2.81 -7.59 -5.97
N CYS A 41 1.66 -6.95 -5.75
CA CYS A 41 1.56 -5.56 -5.31
C CYS A 41 2.36 -5.31 -4.03
N PHE A 42 2.09 -6.11 -3.00
CA PHE A 42 2.71 -5.95 -1.69
C PHE A 42 4.22 -6.16 -1.71
N SER A 43 4.73 -7.03 -2.59
CA SER A 43 6.18 -7.25 -2.72
C SER A 43 6.95 -5.96 -3.02
N TYR A 44 6.37 -5.04 -3.79
CA TYR A 44 6.93 -3.71 -4.04
C TYR A 44 6.61 -2.71 -2.94
N LEU A 45 5.37 -2.70 -2.40
CA LEU A 45 5.00 -1.80 -1.30
C LEU A 45 5.83 -2.04 -0.03
N ARG A 46 6.34 -3.26 0.16
CA ARG A 46 7.28 -3.61 1.23
C ARG A 46 8.55 -2.77 1.22
N SER A 47 8.92 -2.15 0.09
CA SER A 47 10.05 -1.22 0.00
C SER A 47 9.91 0.02 0.92
N ALA A 48 8.73 0.32 1.45
CA ALA A 48 8.57 1.33 2.49
C ALA A 48 9.43 1.09 3.74
N LEU A 49 9.79 -0.17 4.03
CA LEU A 49 10.73 -0.51 5.11
C LEU A 49 12.12 0.13 4.93
N GLU A 50 12.49 0.44 3.68
CA GLU A 50 13.79 1.03 3.35
C GLU A 50 13.78 2.56 3.43
N VAL A 51 12.60 3.21 3.47
CA VAL A 51 12.47 4.68 3.52
C VAL A 51 13.27 5.30 4.67
N PRO A 52 13.24 4.77 5.91
CA PRO A 52 14.08 5.31 6.98
C PRO A 52 15.57 5.31 6.66
N ARG A 53 16.06 4.29 5.96
CA ARG A 53 17.48 4.17 5.60
C ARG A 53 17.87 5.16 4.52
N LEU A 54 16.93 5.56 3.65
CA LEU A 54 17.17 6.52 2.57
C LEU A 54 17.36 7.96 3.05
N TYR A 55 16.80 8.30 4.22
CA TYR A 55 16.87 9.67 4.76
C TYR A 55 17.79 9.79 5.97
N ARG A 56 17.83 8.80 6.87
CA ARG A 56 18.63 8.89 8.09
C ARG A 56 20.11 9.08 7.80
N ARG A 57 20.66 10.19 8.32
CA ARG A 57 22.08 10.54 8.22
C ARG A 57 22.54 10.62 6.77
N THR A 58 21.62 10.91 5.86
CA THR A 58 21.91 11.21 4.46
C THR A 58 21.67 12.70 4.23
N ASN A 59 22.48 13.34 3.40
CA ASN A 59 22.21 14.71 2.97
C ASN A 59 21.15 14.77 1.85
N LYS A 60 20.22 13.81 1.81
CA LYS A 60 19.18 13.75 0.80
C LYS A 60 18.21 14.92 0.97
N GLU A 61 17.80 15.49 -0.15
CA GLU A 61 16.85 16.60 -0.21
C GLU A 61 15.47 16.21 0.35
N VAL A 62 14.67 17.21 0.68
CA VAL A 62 13.28 17.01 1.12
C VAL A 62 12.48 16.35 -0.01
N PRO A 63 11.74 15.26 0.25
CA PRO A 63 10.98 14.60 -0.79
C PRO A 63 9.86 15.49 -1.33
N THR A 64 9.73 15.53 -2.65
CA THR A 64 8.69 16.27 -3.38
C THR A 64 7.81 15.37 -4.24
N THR A 65 8.21 14.11 -4.44
CA THR A 65 7.51 13.13 -5.26
C THR A 65 7.42 11.80 -4.54
N ALA A 66 6.40 11.02 -4.89
CA ALA A 66 6.26 9.65 -4.43
C ALA A 66 7.41 8.75 -4.90
N SER A 67 7.63 7.67 -4.16
CA SER A 67 8.62 6.64 -4.42
C SER A 67 8.22 5.79 -5.63
N SER A 68 9.19 5.48 -6.48
CA SER A 68 9.00 4.66 -7.69
C SER A 68 8.52 3.23 -7.44
N TYR A 69 8.62 2.74 -6.21
CA TYR A 69 8.04 1.43 -5.86
C TYR A 69 6.52 1.44 -5.93
N VAL A 70 5.85 2.59 -5.74
CA VAL A 70 4.39 2.68 -5.81
C VAL A 70 3.91 2.42 -7.24
N ASP A 71 4.58 3.00 -8.25
CA ASP A 71 4.30 2.68 -9.66
C ASP A 71 4.54 1.21 -9.98
N SER A 72 5.62 0.64 -9.43
CA SER A 72 5.96 -0.76 -9.64
C SER A 72 4.93 -1.70 -9.01
N ALA A 73 4.41 -1.35 -7.82
CA ALA A 73 3.35 -2.08 -7.13
C ALA A 73 2.05 -2.13 -7.93
N LEU A 74 1.75 -1.07 -8.69
CA LEU A 74 0.50 -0.95 -9.43
C LEU A 74 0.58 -1.50 -10.85
N ARG A 75 1.77 -1.82 -11.35
CA ARG A 75 1.97 -2.40 -12.69
C ARG A 75 1.12 -3.66 -12.96
N PRO A 76 0.99 -4.63 -12.04
CA PRO A 76 0.18 -5.83 -12.28
C PRO A 76 -1.31 -5.51 -12.52
N PHE A 77 -1.85 -4.49 -11.86
CA PHE A 77 -3.24 -4.06 -12.00
C PHE A 77 -3.49 -3.44 -13.38
N HIS A 78 -2.58 -2.57 -13.83
CA HIS A 78 -2.64 -1.99 -15.17
C HIS A 78 -2.51 -3.04 -16.28
N GLN A 79 -1.66 -4.06 -16.07
CA GLN A 79 -1.51 -5.18 -17.00
C GLN A 79 -2.78 -6.03 -17.08
N LEU A 80 -3.44 -6.28 -15.93
CA LEU A 80 -4.72 -6.97 -15.90
C LEU A 80 -5.80 -6.19 -16.66
N GLN A 81 -5.91 -4.88 -16.40
CA GLN A 81 -6.89 -4.01 -17.04
C GLN A 81 -6.66 -3.90 -18.55
N SER A 82 -5.43 -3.73 -19.01
CA SER A 82 -5.13 -3.57 -20.44
C SER A 82 -5.15 -4.88 -21.23
N GLY A 83 -4.65 -5.99 -20.65
CA GLY A 83 -4.48 -7.25 -21.37
C GLY A 83 -5.76 -8.06 -21.58
N HIS A 84 -6.83 -7.75 -20.85
CA HIS A 84 -8.02 -8.62 -20.78
C HIS A 84 -9.36 -7.90 -20.93
N GLN A 85 -9.35 -6.64 -21.36
CA GLN A 85 -10.55 -5.81 -21.55
C GLN A 85 -11.63 -6.48 -22.43
N ASP A 86 -11.21 -7.21 -23.47
CA ASP A 86 -12.14 -7.85 -24.42
C ASP A 86 -12.61 -9.25 -23.96
N LYS A 87 -11.97 -9.83 -22.95
CA LYS A 87 -12.18 -11.23 -22.53
C LYS A 87 -12.92 -11.35 -21.19
N LEU A 88 -12.79 -10.34 -20.34
CA LEU A 88 -13.34 -10.36 -18.98
C LEU A 88 -14.44 -9.32 -18.84
N LYS A 89 -15.50 -9.68 -18.11
CA LYS A 89 -16.55 -8.71 -17.77
C LYS A 89 -15.95 -7.61 -16.89
N PRO A 90 -16.20 -6.31 -17.17
CA PRO A 90 -15.65 -5.22 -16.39
C PRO A 90 -15.92 -5.31 -14.88
N ALA A 91 -17.08 -5.85 -14.50
CA ALA A 91 -17.44 -6.06 -13.09
C ALA A 91 -16.53 -7.07 -12.38
N VAL A 92 -16.11 -8.13 -13.07
CA VAL A 92 -15.22 -9.17 -12.51
C VAL A 92 -13.82 -8.60 -12.32
N VAL A 93 -13.32 -7.86 -13.30
CA VAL A 93 -12.02 -7.17 -13.19
C VAL A 93 -12.05 -6.20 -12.02
N ARG A 94 -13.08 -5.37 -11.91
CA ARG A 94 -13.24 -4.43 -10.78
C ARG A 94 -13.19 -5.15 -9.43
N GLN A 95 -13.95 -6.23 -9.28
CA GLN A 95 -13.96 -7.03 -8.05
C GLN A 95 -12.57 -7.58 -7.71
N TRP A 96 -11.81 -8.04 -8.70
CA TRP A 96 -10.45 -8.54 -8.47
C TRP A 96 -9.49 -7.43 -8.06
N LEU A 97 -9.57 -6.26 -8.70
CA LEU A 97 -8.74 -5.11 -8.35
C LEU A 97 -9.04 -4.64 -6.92
N GLU A 98 -10.32 -4.48 -6.56
CA GLU A 98 -10.76 -4.05 -5.22
C GLU A 98 -10.31 -5.03 -4.14
N GLY A 99 -10.47 -6.34 -4.37
CA GLY A 99 -10.02 -7.38 -3.44
C GLY A 99 -8.50 -7.36 -3.26
N ALA A 100 -7.75 -7.33 -4.35
CA ALA A 100 -6.29 -7.39 -4.30
C ALA A 100 -5.67 -6.11 -3.71
N LEU A 101 -6.22 -4.94 -4.03
CA LEU A 101 -5.81 -3.67 -3.42
C LEU A 101 -6.16 -3.63 -1.94
N SER A 102 -7.33 -4.14 -1.53
CA SER A 102 -7.73 -4.18 -0.13
C SER A 102 -6.76 -5.03 0.71
N GLU A 103 -6.37 -6.20 0.22
CA GLU A 103 -5.42 -7.06 0.92
C GLU A 103 -4.00 -6.47 0.95
N SER A 104 -3.49 -6.00 -0.18
CA SER A 104 -2.14 -5.43 -0.28
C SER A 104 -2.01 -4.11 0.51
N THR A 105 -3.04 -3.26 0.47
CA THR A 105 -3.10 -2.02 1.25
C THR A 105 -3.19 -2.30 2.74
N HIS A 106 -3.87 -3.36 3.16
CA HIS A 106 -3.90 -3.76 4.57
C HIS A 106 -2.50 -4.13 5.09
N LYS A 107 -1.77 -4.98 4.35
CA LYS A 107 -0.37 -5.32 4.70
C LYS A 107 0.56 -4.10 4.64
N TYR A 108 0.31 -3.20 3.68
CA TYR A 108 1.06 -1.95 3.57
C TYR A 108 0.79 -1.02 4.76
N TYR A 109 -0.46 -0.94 5.23
CA TYR A 109 -0.81 -0.20 6.43
C TYR A 109 -0.04 -0.70 7.66
N GLU A 110 0.03 -2.01 7.87
CA GLU A 110 0.83 -2.59 8.96
C GLU A 110 2.31 -2.20 8.84
N THR A 111 2.85 -2.31 7.63
CA THR A 111 4.25 -1.94 7.32
C THR A 111 4.53 -0.46 7.62
N VAL A 112 3.69 0.45 7.13
CA VAL A 112 3.84 1.90 7.34
C VAL A 112 3.66 2.25 8.83
N SER A 113 2.70 1.61 9.50
CA SER A 113 2.51 1.74 10.94
C SER A 113 3.79 1.37 11.69
N ASP A 114 4.38 0.22 11.42
CA ASP A 114 5.60 -0.24 12.10
C ASP A 114 6.77 0.72 11.86
N VAL A 115 6.93 1.22 10.63
CA VAL A 115 7.95 2.21 10.29
C VAL A 115 7.76 3.49 11.11
N LEU A 116 6.55 4.06 11.12
CA LEU A 116 6.23 5.29 11.85
C LEU A 116 6.39 5.14 13.37
N HIS A 117 6.00 3.99 13.93
CA HIS A 117 6.23 3.69 15.35
C HIS A 117 7.73 3.64 15.68
N SER A 118 8.53 3.02 14.81
CA SER A 118 9.99 2.96 14.97
C SER A 118 10.65 4.34 14.88
N VAL A 119 10.20 5.19 13.95
CA VAL A 119 10.64 6.58 13.81
C VAL A 119 10.34 7.37 15.08
N LYS A 120 9.08 7.34 15.56
CA LYS A 120 8.67 8.04 16.78
C LYS A 120 9.46 7.61 18.01
N LYS A 121 9.69 6.30 18.20
CA LYS A 121 10.46 5.79 19.33
C LYS A 121 11.92 6.27 19.30
N MET A 122 12.52 6.36 18.12
CA MET A 122 13.89 6.84 17.95
C MET A 122 14.01 8.34 18.25
N GLU A 123 13.07 9.13 17.74
CA GLU A 123 12.96 10.56 18.02
C GLU A 123 12.81 10.86 19.52
N GLU A 124 11.93 10.15 20.22
CA GLU A 124 11.75 10.29 21.67
C GLU A 124 13.04 9.95 22.44
N SER A 125 13.77 8.92 22.01
CA SER A 125 15.07 8.54 22.60
C SER A 125 16.11 9.65 22.42
N LEU A 126 16.20 10.24 21.22
CA LEU A 126 17.09 11.36 20.93
C LEU A 126 16.72 12.62 21.71
N LYS A 127 15.43 12.91 21.88
CA LYS A 127 14.93 14.05 22.66
C LYS A 127 15.34 13.92 24.14
N ARG A 128 15.17 12.74 24.74
CA ARG A 128 15.62 12.44 26.12
C ARG A 128 17.13 12.56 26.26
N LEU A 129 17.91 12.07 25.29
CA LEU A 129 19.37 12.17 25.30
C LEU A 129 19.84 13.64 25.23
N LYS A 130 19.22 14.45 24.35
CA LYS A 130 19.51 15.89 24.24
C LYS A 130 19.16 16.63 25.53
N GLN A 131 18.02 16.31 26.16
CA GLN A 131 17.62 16.90 27.44
C GLN A 131 18.61 16.55 28.56
N ALA A 132 19.01 15.28 28.69
CA ALA A 132 19.97 14.84 29.72
C ALA A 132 21.36 15.51 29.58
N ARG A 133 21.79 15.83 28.36
CA ARG A 133 23.03 16.60 28.13
C ARG A 133 22.89 18.07 28.53
N LYS A 134 21.70 18.67 28.38
CA LYS A 134 21.44 20.07 28.74
C LYS A 134 21.42 20.30 30.25
N THR A 135 21.08 19.29 31.05
CA THR A 135 21.04 19.36 32.52
C THR A 135 22.41 19.21 33.19
N ASN A 136 23.48 18.93 32.45
CA ASN A 136 24.82 18.75 33.00
C ASN A 136 25.74 19.93 32.59
N PRO A 137 25.99 20.92 33.48
CA PRO A 137 26.66 22.19 33.11
C PRO A 137 28.17 22.08 32.86
N ALA A 138 28.77 20.89 33.00
CA ALA A 138 30.22 20.69 32.93
C ALA A 138 30.80 20.46 31.52
N ASN A 139 30.02 20.58 30.45
CA ASN A 139 30.53 20.39 29.08
C ASN A 139 29.94 21.37 28.07
N PRO A 140 30.66 22.43 27.67
CA PRO A 140 30.25 23.30 26.56
C PRO A 140 30.76 22.68 25.24
N SER A 141 30.22 21.53 24.84
CA SER A 141 30.38 21.07 23.45
C SER A 141 29.11 21.39 22.67
N GLY A 142 29.11 22.61 22.13
CA GLY A 142 28.14 23.06 21.14
C GLY A 142 28.12 22.13 19.94
N SER A 143 26.96 21.57 19.68
CA SER A 143 26.54 21.20 18.33
C SER A 143 25.08 21.59 18.21
N SER A 144 24.87 22.90 18.19
CA SER A 144 23.68 23.54 17.65
C SER A 144 23.64 23.21 16.16
N SER A 145 23.13 22.03 15.79
CA SER A 145 22.60 21.81 14.45
C SER A 145 21.27 22.55 14.34
N GLY A 146 21.31 23.87 14.48
CA GLY A 146 20.24 24.81 14.18
C GLY A 146 20.23 25.14 12.69
N GLY A 147 20.25 24.11 11.85
CA GLY A 147 19.79 24.27 10.48
C GLY A 147 18.27 24.23 10.54
N GLY A 148 17.60 25.34 10.22
CA GLY A 148 16.14 25.44 10.12
C GLY A 148 15.55 24.62 8.97
N GLY A 149 16.03 23.39 8.77
CA GLY A 149 15.58 22.45 7.78
C GLY A 149 14.86 21.26 8.42
N MET A 150 13.93 20.68 7.67
CA MET A 150 13.18 19.46 7.97
C MET A 150 14.10 18.35 8.52
N SER A 151 13.75 17.76 9.66
CA SER A 151 14.54 16.66 10.24
C SER A 151 14.47 15.39 9.38
N ASP A 152 15.43 14.46 9.54
CA ASP A 152 15.40 13.20 8.81
C ASP A 152 14.12 12.40 9.09
N ASP A 153 13.64 12.42 10.34
CA ASP A 153 12.41 11.75 10.76
C ASP A 153 11.17 12.40 10.13
N ASP A 154 11.17 13.73 9.98
CA ASP A 154 10.10 14.45 9.29
C ASP A 154 10.10 14.17 7.77
N LYS A 155 11.29 14.07 7.14
CA LYS A 155 11.41 13.66 5.72
C LYS A 155 10.86 12.25 5.50
N ILE A 156 11.07 11.33 6.45
CA ILE A 156 10.51 9.98 6.39
C ILE A 156 8.98 10.02 6.43
N ARG A 157 8.39 10.77 7.36
CA ARG A 157 6.92 10.93 7.46
C ARG A 157 6.34 11.54 6.18
N LEU A 158 6.98 12.59 5.67
CA LEU A 158 6.57 13.25 4.43
C LEU A 158 6.65 12.31 3.21
N GLN A 159 7.73 11.52 3.08
CA GLN A 159 7.84 10.57 1.97
C GLN A 159 6.69 9.55 2.02
N LEU A 160 6.40 8.98 3.19
CA LEU A 160 5.32 8.01 3.34
C LEU A 160 3.95 8.64 3.06
N ALA A 161 3.75 9.91 3.42
CA ALA A 161 2.54 10.65 3.07
C ALA A 161 2.38 10.82 1.54
N LEU A 162 3.44 11.25 0.84
CA LEU A 162 3.45 11.37 -0.62
C LEU A 162 3.20 10.01 -1.30
N ASP A 163 3.78 8.94 -0.76
CA ASP A 163 3.64 7.58 -1.30
C ASP A 163 2.19 7.08 -1.18
N VAL A 164 1.53 7.36 -0.05
CA VAL A 164 0.13 6.98 0.20
C VAL A 164 -0.86 7.85 -0.59
N GLU A 165 -0.60 9.16 -0.69
CA GLU A 165 -1.39 10.08 -1.49
C GLU A 165 -1.38 9.65 -2.97
N TYR A 166 -0.17 9.41 -3.50
CA TYR A 166 -0.01 8.95 -4.87
C TYR A 166 -0.66 7.59 -5.11
N LEU A 167 -0.53 6.63 -4.18
CA LEU A 167 -1.26 5.36 -4.26
C LEU A 167 -2.78 5.60 -4.37
N GLY A 168 -3.33 6.53 -3.58
CA GLY A 168 -4.74 6.91 -3.64
C GLY A 168 -5.17 7.49 -4.98
N GLU A 169 -4.37 8.39 -5.54
CA GLU A 169 -4.62 8.94 -6.88
C GLU A 169 -4.66 7.86 -7.95
N GLN A 170 -3.72 6.91 -7.90
CA GLN A 170 -3.65 5.83 -8.88
C GLN A 170 -4.84 4.86 -8.73
N ILE A 171 -5.29 4.57 -7.51
CA ILE A 171 -6.51 3.80 -7.25
C ILE A 171 -7.72 4.48 -7.92
N GLN A 172 -7.82 5.80 -7.80
CA GLN A 172 -8.89 6.57 -8.46
C GLN A 172 -8.77 6.55 -9.99
N LYS A 173 -7.55 6.68 -10.54
CA LYS A 173 -7.29 6.58 -11.99
C LYS A 173 -7.65 5.22 -12.57
N MET A 174 -7.55 4.15 -11.77
CA MET A 174 -8.02 2.81 -12.15
C MET A 174 -9.55 2.65 -12.10
N GLY A 175 -10.29 3.70 -11.72
CA GLY A 175 -11.76 3.72 -11.68
C GLY A 175 -12.35 3.14 -10.40
N LEU A 176 -11.58 3.09 -9.32
CA LEU A 176 -11.99 2.60 -8.00
C LEU A 176 -12.14 3.76 -7.01
N GLN A 177 -12.91 3.57 -5.94
CA GLN A 177 -13.00 4.55 -4.86
C GLN A 177 -12.12 4.11 -3.69
N THR A 178 -11.25 5.01 -3.23
CA THR A 178 -10.32 4.74 -2.12
C THR A 178 -11.02 4.35 -0.81
N LYS A 179 -12.26 4.81 -0.61
CA LYS A 179 -13.09 4.43 0.56
C LYS A 179 -13.53 2.96 0.55
N ASP A 180 -13.60 2.34 -0.64
CA ASP A 180 -14.04 0.95 -0.80
C ASP A 180 -12.83 0.00 -0.67
N ILE A 181 -11.60 0.54 -0.68
CA ILE A 181 -10.38 -0.22 -0.44
C ILE A 181 -10.16 -0.34 1.07
N LYS A 182 -10.18 -1.58 1.56
CA LYS A 182 -9.98 -1.87 2.99
C LYS A 182 -8.67 -1.26 3.48
N SER A 183 -8.71 -0.64 4.65
CA SER A 183 -7.57 -0.01 5.33
C SER A 183 -6.95 1.20 4.64
N PHE A 184 -7.32 1.56 3.40
CA PHE A 184 -6.82 2.78 2.77
C PHE A 184 -7.20 4.05 3.56
N PRO A 185 -8.45 4.25 4.03
CA PRO A 185 -8.79 5.43 4.82
C PRO A 185 -7.98 5.53 6.11
N ALA A 186 -7.77 4.41 6.80
CA ALA A 186 -6.96 4.35 8.01
C ALA A 186 -5.47 4.65 7.72
N LEU A 187 -4.96 4.17 6.60
CA LEU A 187 -3.60 4.46 6.13
C LEU A 187 -3.40 5.94 5.81
N ALA A 188 -4.34 6.56 5.10
CA ALA A 188 -4.31 7.98 4.80
C ALA A 188 -4.34 8.83 6.09
N GLN A 189 -5.19 8.47 7.06
CA GLN A 189 -5.23 9.14 8.36
C GLN A 189 -3.94 8.96 9.16
N LEU A 190 -3.34 7.76 9.12
CA LEU A 190 -2.11 7.45 9.83
C LEU A 190 -0.94 8.34 9.36
N VAL A 191 -0.76 8.48 8.04
CA VAL A 191 0.33 9.31 7.49
C VAL A 191 0.06 10.81 7.64
N ALA A 192 -1.20 11.24 7.55
CA ALA A 192 -1.59 12.63 7.82
C ALA A 192 -1.26 13.01 9.28
N ALA A 193 -1.72 12.20 10.24
CA ALA A 193 -1.45 12.43 11.66
C ALA A 193 0.05 12.41 12.00
N ALA A 194 0.84 11.60 11.30
CA ALA A 194 2.30 11.58 11.46
C ALA A 194 2.95 12.87 10.93
N THR A 195 2.46 13.40 9.81
CA THR A 195 2.98 14.63 9.19
C THR A 195 2.57 15.88 10.00
N ASP A 196 1.35 15.91 10.52
CA ASP A 196 0.88 17.01 11.38
C ASP A 196 1.71 17.11 12.67
N GLN A 197 2.04 15.97 13.30
CA GLN A 197 2.92 15.93 14.47
C GLN A 197 4.29 16.56 14.17
N ALA A 198 4.87 16.30 12.99
CA ALA A 198 6.13 16.90 12.57
C ALA A 198 6.02 18.44 12.45
N THR A 199 4.93 18.95 11.87
CA THR A 199 4.73 20.41 11.73
C THR A 199 4.47 21.12 13.05
N ALA A 200 3.74 20.48 13.98
CA ALA A 200 3.43 21.05 15.29
C ALA A 200 4.68 21.17 16.19
N GLU A 201 5.63 20.24 16.08
CA GLU A 201 6.89 20.29 16.85
C GLU A 201 7.92 21.30 16.29
N GLN A 202 7.68 21.84 15.09
CA GLN A 202 8.53 22.88 14.45
C GLN A 202 8.07 24.32 14.77
N GLN A 203 6.91 24.52 15.41
CA GLN A 203 6.47 25.84 15.86
C GLN A 203 7.08 26.19 17.23
N PRO A 204 7.68 27.40 17.39
CA PRO A 204 8.43 27.80 18.58
C PRO A 204 7.59 28.03 19.83
#